data_AF-A0A7Y0MZR0-F1
#
_entry.id   AF-A0A7Y0MZR0-F1
#
_cell.length_a   1.000
_cell.length_b   1.000
_cell.length_c   1.000
_cell.angle_alpha   90.00
_cell.angle_beta   90.00
_cell.angle_gamma   90.00
#
_symmetry.space_group_name_H-M   'P 1'
#
loop_
_entity.id
_entity.type
_entity.pdbx_description
1 polymer ?
#
loop_
_entity_poly.entity_id
_entity_poly.type
_entity_poly.pdbx_seq_one_letter_code
_entity_poly.pdbx_strand_id
1 'polypeptide(L)'
;MSSCKTPIRFVSEGKTAIKVTVPTPEGSRRFRSVGFNKIGIEEAIKLAVKERDRIGKEEWGKFWPRVLSDRTLLSRLPRNLEPKYRLSPDKKSPVYEYVANWMKYEDGKPVKVARRYSCLEHGKLGAYTKAKQALLDAYRSDLELLAFMGRAPNVTLQ
;
A
#
# COMPACT_ATOMS: atom_id res chain seq x y z
N MET A 1 15.28 33.64 4.00
CA MET A 1 15.50 33.10 2.63
C MET A 1 15.04 31.64 2.61
N SER A 2 13.79 31.40 2.22
CA SER A 2 13.22 30.04 2.21
C SER A 2 13.52 29.39 0.86
N SER A 3 14.63 28.65 0.80
CA SER A 3 15.00 27.82 -0.34
C SER A 3 13.89 26.81 -0.62
N CYS A 4 13.21 26.94 -1.75
CA CYS A 4 12.20 26.00 -2.25
C CYS A 4 12.88 24.67 -2.66
N LYS A 5 13.33 23.87 -1.69
CA LYS A 5 13.82 22.51 -1.93
C LYS A 5 12.61 21.59 -1.91
N THR A 6 12.33 20.93 -3.03
CA THR A 6 11.30 19.89 -3.12
C THR A 6 11.53 18.88 -1.98
N PRO A 7 10.54 18.57 -1.14
CA PRO A 7 10.72 17.68 -0.01
C PRO A 7 11.14 16.29 -0.51
N ILE A 8 12.35 15.87 -0.13
CA ILE A 8 12.90 14.56 -0.46
C ILE A 8 12.07 13.50 0.26
N ARG A 9 11.43 12.61 -0.50
CA ARG A 9 10.57 11.59 0.09
C ARG A 9 11.37 10.70 1.05
N PHE A 10 10.74 10.37 2.19
CA PHE A 10 11.30 9.55 3.27
C PHE A 10 12.53 10.15 3.96
N VAL A 11 12.81 11.44 3.71
CA VAL A 11 13.89 12.20 4.35
C VAL A 11 13.30 13.48 4.93
N SER A 12 13.65 13.82 6.16
CA SER A 12 13.23 15.05 6.82
C SER A 12 14.37 15.66 7.60
N GLU A 13 14.36 16.99 7.71
CA GLU A 13 15.39 17.72 8.45
C GLU A 13 15.01 17.79 9.94
N GLY A 14 15.96 17.47 10.81
CA GLY A 14 15.88 17.70 12.25
C GLY A 14 16.87 18.78 12.70
N LYS A 15 16.87 19.11 13.99
CA LYS A 15 17.70 20.20 14.55
C LYS A 15 19.21 19.99 14.39
N THR A 16 19.69 18.75 14.47
CA THR A 16 21.12 18.39 14.46
C THR A 16 21.45 17.24 13.50
N ALA A 17 20.42 16.67 12.87
CA ALA A 17 20.55 15.51 11.99
C ALA A 17 19.45 15.49 10.94
N ILE A 18 19.77 14.92 9.78
CA ILE A 18 18.81 14.53 8.75
C ILE A 18 18.23 13.17 9.11
N LYS A 19 16.91 13.07 9.20
CA LYS A 19 16.17 11.85 9.53
C LYS A 19 15.73 11.14 8.26
N VAL A 20 15.95 9.84 8.20
CA VAL A 20 15.48 8.93 7.16
C VAL A 20 14.43 8.01 7.78
N THR A 21 13.27 7.91 7.13
CA THR A 21 12.16 7.08 7.58
C THR A 21 11.55 6.33 6.41
N VAL A 22 11.93 5.06 6.26
CA VAL A 22 11.47 4.19 5.18
C VAL A 22 10.40 3.24 5.72
N PRO A 23 9.19 3.17 5.13
CA PRO A 23 8.19 2.18 5.53
C PRO A 23 8.67 0.77 5.18
N THR A 24 8.23 -0.25 5.94
CA THR A 24 8.50 -1.66 5.60
C THR A 24 7.26 -2.34 5.01
N PRO A 25 7.41 -3.45 4.25
CA PRO A 25 6.28 -4.17 3.65
C PRO A 25 5.23 -4.63 4.68
N GLU A 26 5.67 -4.99 5.88
CA GLU A 26 4.87 -5.47 7.01
C GLU A 26 4.07 -4.34 7.68
N GLY A 27 4.31 -3.08 7.29
CA GLY A 27 3.62 -1.91 7.84
C GLY A 27 4.35 -1.21 8.98
N SER A 28 5.61 -1.59 9.26
CA SER A 28 6.47 -0.89 10.21
C SER A 28 7.28 0.23 9.52
N ARG A 29 8.29 0.78 10.20
CA ARG A 29 9.20 1.80 9.64
C ARG A 29 10.63 1.55 10.13
N ARG A 30 11.58 1.70 9.22
CA ARG A 30 13.02 1.72 9.50
C ARG A 30 13.49 3.17 9.61
N PHE A 31 14.22 3.45 10.68
CA PHE A 31 14.70 4.79 11.01
C PHE A 31 16.22 4.84 10.94
N ARG A 32 16.73 5.94 10.39
CA ARG A 32 18.16 6.28 10.45
C ARG A 32 18.31 7.79 10.59
N SER A 33 19.37 8.23 11.23
CA SER A 33 19.69 9.66 11.37
C SER A 33 21.14 9.89 10.96
N VAL A 34 21.37 10.96 10.19
CA VAL A 34 22.70 11.40 9.76
C VAL A 34 22.97 12.77 10.36
N GLY A 35 23.88 12.85 11.33
CA GLY A 35 24.26 14.10 11.97
C GLY A 35 25.04 15.02 11.01
N PHE A 36 24.71 16.31 10.98
CA PHE A 36 25.36 17.27 10.06
C PHE A 36 26.32 18.25 10.74
N ASN A 37 26.43 18.24 12.07
CA ASN A 37 27.27 19.19 12.82
C ASN A 37 28.76 19.16 12.42
N LYS A 38 29.28 18.01 11.96
CA LYS A 38 30.69 17.84 11.59
C LYS A 38 30.95 17.87 10.07
N ILE A 39 29.95 17.52 9.27
CA ILE A 39 30.11 17.28 7.82
C ILE A 39 29.37 18.30 6.95
N GLY A 40 28.59 19.20 7.56
CA GLY A 40 27.73 20.15 6.86
C GLY A 40 26.41 19.53 6.39
N ILE A 41 25.41 20.39 6.19
CA ILE A 41 24.03 19.97 5.88
C ILE A 41 23.90 19.33 4.50
N GLU A 42 24.62 19.83 3.50
CA GLU A 42 24.53 19.34 2.12
C GLU A 42 25.07 17.92 1.98
N GLU A 43 26.21 17.64 2.62
CA GLU A 43 26.82 16.32 2.59
C GLU A 43 25.98 15.32 3.41
N ALA A 44 25.43 15.76 4.55
CA ALA A 44 24.50 14.96 5.32
C ALA A 44 23.22 14.60 4.53
N ILE A 45 22.69 15.51 3.69
CA ILE A 45 21.54 15.21 2.83
C ILE A 45 21.91 14.13 1.80
N LYS A 46 23.08 14.23 1.15
CA LYS A 46 23.53 13.22 0.19
C LYS A 46 23.69 11.85 0.86
N LEU A 47 24.29 11.80 2.04
CA LEU A 47 24.42 10.57 2.82
C LEU A 47 23.06 10.01 3.25
N ALA A 48 22.14 10.87 3.69
CA ALA A 48 20.78 10.46 4.06
C ALA A 48 20.01 9.87 2.87
N VAL A 49 20.17 10.42 1.67
CA VAL A 49 19.58 9.88 0.43
C VAL A 49 20.17 8.51 0.09
N LYS A 50 21.49 8.36 0.21
CA LYS A 50 22.15 7.04 0.01
C LYS A 50 21.64 6.00 1.01
N GLU A 51 21.53 6.37 2.29
CA GLU A 51 20.98 5.49 3.32
C GLU A 51 19.52 5.14 3.08
N ARG A 52 18.70 6.11 2.65
CA ARG A 52 17.31 5.89 2.25
C ARG A 52 17.22 4.83 1.16
N ASP A 53 18.02 4.95 0.10
CA ASP A 53 17.98 4.00 -1.02
C ASP A 53 18.55 2.64 -0.67
N ARG A 54 19.56 2.58 0.22
CA ARG A 54 20.07 1.32 0.78
C ARG A 54 18.96 0.59 1.55
N ILE A 55 18.37 1.25 2.55
CA ILE A 55 17.27 0.69 3.34
C ILE A 55 16.08 0.35 2.46
N GLY A 56 15.72 1.23 1.53
CA GLY A 56 14.63 1.00 0.60
C GLY A 56 14.82 -0.25 -0.25
N LYS A 57 16.02 -0.48 -0.78
CA LYS A 57 16.35 -1.70 -1.52
C LYS A 57 16.39 -2.96 -0.64
N GLU A 58 16.87 -2.85 0.60
CA GLU A 58 16.87 -3.95 1.57
C GLU A 58 15.43 -4.39 1.90
N GLU A 59 14.52 -3.44 2.14
CA GLU A 59 13.16 -3.73 2.58
C GLU A 59 12.20 -4.02 1.42
N TRP A 60 12.37 -3.37 0.26
CA TRP A 60 11.41 -3.47 -0.86
C TRP A 60 11.96 -4.16 -2.11
N GLY A 61 13.26 -4.44 -2.16
CA GLY A 61 13.91 -5.04 -3.32
C GLY A 61 13.56 -4.31 -4.63
N LYS A 62 13.02 -5.05 -5.59
CA LYS A 62 12.61 -4.54 -6.89
C LYS A 62 11.43 -3.55 -6.84
N PHE A 63 10.66 -3.51 -5.76
CA PHE A 63 9.53 -2.60 -5.60
C PHE A 63 9.94 -1.21 -5.11
N TRP A 64 11.18 -1.03 -4.65
CA TRP A 64 11.65 0.24 -4.12
C TRP A 64 11.42 1.44 -5.06
N PRO A 65 11.73 1.36 -6.38
CA PRO A 65 11.49 2.49 -7.29
C PRO A 65 10.02 2.91 -7.33
N ARG A 66 9.10 1.94 -7.34
CA ARG A 66 7.65 2.18 -7.32
C ARG A 66 7.20 2.82 -6.00
N VAL A 67 7.73 2.32 -4.88
CA VAL A 67 7.46 2.87 -3.55
C VAL A 67 8.02 4.29 -3.42
N LEU A 68 9.13 4.61 -4.08
CA LEU A 68 9.72 5.95 -4.06
C LEU A 68 8.96 6.92 -4.97
N SER A 69 8.53 6.49 -6.16
CA SER A 69 7.84 7.34 -7.14
C SER A 69 6.38 7.62 -6.78
N ASP A 70 5.62 6.61 -6.37
CA ASP A 70 4.18 6.71 -6.15
C ASP A 70 3.87 7.05 -4.68
N ARG A 71 3.49 8.30 -4.44
CA ARG A 71 3.23 8.85 -3.09
C ARG A 71 2.00 8.27 -2.42
N THR A 72 1.03 7.77 -3.19
CA THR A 72 -0.25 7.28 -2.68
C THR A 72 -0.33 5.75 -2.68
N LEU A 73 0.67 5.06 -3.25
CA LEU A 73 0.78 3.59 -3.31
C LEU A 73 0.37 2.91 -2.00
N LEU A 74 1.09 3.18 -0.91
CA LEU A 74 0.89 2.46 0.35
C LEU A 74 -0.47 2.76 0.99
N SER A 75 -1.04 3.93 0.74
CA SER A 75 -2.37 4.31 1.25
C SER A 75 -3.53 3.72 0.44
N ARG A 76 -3.32 3.42 -0.85
CA ARG A 76 -4.37 2.84 -1.71
C ARG A 76 -4.41 1.33 -1.68
N LEU A 77 -3.30 0.67 -1.31
CA LEU A 77 -3.23 -0.78 -1.25
C LEU A 77 -4.08 -1.32 -0.10
N PRO A 78 -4.84 -2.42 -0.32
CA PRO A 78 -5.65 -3.02 0.71
C PRO A 78 -4.77 -3.70 1.78
N ARG A 79 -5.34 -3.92 2.97
CA ARG A 79 -4.68 -4.70 4.03
C ARG A 79 -4.61 -6.19 3.71
N ASN A 80 -5.66 -6.69 3.05
CA ASN A 80 -5.73 -8.05 2.51
C ASN A 80 -6.70 -8.04 1.32
N LEU A 81 -6.65 -9.09 0.51
CA LEU A 81 -7.59 -9.31 -0.59
C LEU A 81 -8.72 -10.25 -0.19
N GLU A 82 -9.27 -10.13 1.02
CA GLU A 82 -10.37 -10.99 1.48
C GLU A 82 -11.74 -10.29 1.37
N PRO A 83 -12.74 -10.95 0.75
CA PRO A 83 -14.12 -10.49 0.80
C PRO A 83 -14.67 -10.41 2.22
N LYS A 84 -15.50 -9.40 2.49
CA LYS A 84 -16.18 -9.28 3.79
C LYS A 84 -17.52 -10.02 3.76
N TYR A 85 -17.71 -10.96 4.67
CA TYR A 85 -19.01 -11.60 4.91
C TYR A 85 -19.89 -10.69 5.78
N ARG A 86 -21.13 -10.42 5.36
CA ARG A 86 -22.05 -9.60 6.14
C ARG A 86 -23.50 -9.94 5.86
N LEU A 87 -24.37 -9.46 6.73
CA LEU A 87 -25.81 -9.50 6.51
C LEU A 87 -26.23 -8.30 5.65
N SER A 88 -27.06 -8.55 4.63
CA SER A 88 -27.64 -7.50 3.80
C SER A 88 -28.64 -6.69 4.63
N PRO A 89 -28.45 -5.37 4.79
CA PRO A 89 -29.33 -4.53 5.61
C PRO A 89 -30.69 -4.25 4.94
N ASP A 90 -30.77 -4.39 3.61
CA ASP A 90 -31.86 -3.81 2.81
C ASP A 90 -32.99 -4.80 2.45
N LYS A 91 -32.98 -6.04 2.98
CA LYS A 91 -33.97 -7.07 2.63
C LYS A 91 -34.86 -7.41 3.83
N LYS A 92 -36.18 -7.56 3.58
CA LYS A 92 -37.20 -8.01 4.56
C LYS A 92 -36.88 -9.35 5.21
N SER A 93 -36.01 -10.15 4.58
CA SER A 93 -35.43 -11.36 5.15
C SER A 93 -33.91 -11.22 5.22
N PRO A 94 -33.26 -11.68 6.30
CA PRO A 94 -31.81 -11.60 6.46
C PRO A 94 -31.13 -12.48 5.39
N VAL A 95 -30.51 -11.84 4.40
CA VAL A 95 -29.71 -12.52 3.37
C VAL A 95 -28.24 -12.23 3.62
N TYR A 96 -27.44 -13.28 3.74
CA TYR A 96 -25.99 -13.14 3.82
C TYR A 96 -25.38 -12.86 2.45
N GLU A 97 -24.34 -12.03 2.43
CA GLU A 97 -23.60 -11.66 1.22
C GLU A 97 -22.10 -11.55 1.49
N TYR A 98 -21.31 -11.78 0.44
CA TYR A 98 -19.90 -11.41 0.40
C TYR A 98 -19.72 -10.12 -0.37
N VAL A 99 -18.89 -9.22 0.17
CA VAL A 99 -18.66 -7.89 -0.39
C VAL A 99 -17.19 -7.65 -0.68
N ALA A 100 -16.92 -7.26 -1.92
CA ALA A 100 -15.65 -6.77 -2.39
C ALA A 100 -15.71 -5.23 -2.49
N ASN A 101 -14.82 -4.54 -1.77
CA ASN A 101 -14.73 -3.08 -1.83
C ASN A 101 -13.30 -2.66 -2.20
N TRP A 102 -13.18 -1.70 -3.12
CA TRP A 102 -11.90 -1.10 -3.47
C TRP A 102 -12.07 0.35 -3.93
N MET A 103 -10.96 1.04 -4.12
CA MET A 103 -10.93 2.39 -4.68
C MET A 103 -10.46 2.32 -6.12
N LYS A 104 -11.21 2.90 -7.04
CA LYS A 104 -10.80 3.17 -8.42
C LYS A 104 -10.48 4.65 -8.54
N TYR A 105 -9.61 5.02 -9.47
CA TYR A 105 -9.40 6.43 -9.82
C TYR A 105 -10.00 6.69 -11.20
N GLU A 106 -10.96 7.59 -11.26
CA GLU A 106 -11.61 8.05 -12.49
C GLU A 106 -11.39 9.56 -12.57
N ASP A 107 -10.82 10.06 -13.67
CA ASP A 107 -10.46 11.47 -13.86
C ASP A 107 -9.63 12.06 -12.69
N GLY A 108 -8.72 11.25 -12.15
CA GLY A 108 -7.87 11.63 -11.01
C GLY A 108 -8.59 11.66 -9.65
N LYS A 109 -9.90 11.36 -9.60
CA LYS A 109 -10.70 11.34 -8.37
C LYS A 109 -10.88 9.92 -7.85
N PRO A 110 -10.74 9.70 -6.53
CA PRO A 110 -10.97 8.40 -5.92
C PRO A 110 -12.47 8.07 -5.85
N VAL A 111 -12.89 7.03 -6.56
CA VAL A 111 -14.26 6.50 -6.58
C VAL A 111 -14.29 5.17 -5.85
N LYS A 112 -15.19 5.05 -4.87
CA LYS A 112 -15.39 3.80 -4.13
C LYS A 112 -16.23 2.84 -4.98
N VAL A 113 -15.69 1.65 -5.22
CA VAL A 113 -16.39 0.57 -5.91
C VAL A 113 -16.75 -0.52 -4.91
N ALA A 114 -17.99 -0.96 -4.93
CA ALA A 114 -18.50 -2.06 -4.12
C ALA A 114 -19.22 -3.07 -5.00
N ARG A 115 -18.82 -4.35 -4.92
CA ARG A 115 -19.53 -5.48 -5.52
C ARG A 115 -20.04 -6.38 -4.40
N ARG A 116 -21.32 -6.72 -4.45
CA ARG A 116 -22.01 -7.55 -3.47
C ARG A 116 -22.49 -8.82 -4.18
N TYR A 117 -22.32 -9.96 -3.53
CA TYR A 117 -22.72 -11.26 -4.07
C TYR A 117 -23.52 -12.00 -3.01
N SER A 118 -24.78 -12.33 -3.32
CA SER A 118 -25.68 -12.99 -2.39
C SER A 118 -25.34 -14.46 -2.22
N CYS A 119 -25.30 -14.94 -0.97
CA CYS A 119 -25.17 -16.36 -0.68
C CYS A 119 -26.42 -17.17 -1.06
N LEU A 120 -27.60 -16.52 -1.11
CA LEU A 120 -28.84 -17.15 -1.54
C LEU A 120 -28.80 -17.50 -3.04
N GLU A 121 -28.24 -16.62 -3.86
CA GLU A 121 -28.21 -16.77 -5.32
C GLU A 121 -27.05 -17.63 -5.83
N HIS A 122 -25.95 -17.72 -5.09
CA HIS A 122 -24.71 -18.36 -5.57
C HIS A 122 -24.18 -19.47 -4.66
N GLY A 123 -24.87 -19.73 -3.54
CA GLY A 123 -24.29 -20.48 -2.43
C GLY A 123 -23.15 -19.71 -1.74
N LYS A 124 -22.78 -20.14 -0.53
CA LYS A 124 -21.74 -19.46 0.26
C LYS A 124 -20.38 -19.43 -0.45
N LEU A 125 -19.95 -20.58 -0.99
CA LEU A 125 -18.67 -20.69 -1.70
C LEU A 125 -18.68 -19.90 -3.00
N GLY A 126 -19.74 -20.00 -3.81
CA GLY A 126 -19.84 -19.26 -5.07
C GLY A 126 -19.86 -17.74 -4.89
N ALA A 127 -20.56 -17.24 -3.87
CA ALA A 127 -20.55 -15.83 -3.52
C ALA A 127 -19.15 -15.36 -3.06
N TYR A 128 -18.46 -16.15 -2.23
CA TYR A 128 -17.08 -15.87 -1.83
C TYR A 128 -16.14 -15.80 -3.04
N THR A 129 -16.14 -16.82 -3.91
CA THR A 129 -15.25 -16.90 -5.07
C THR A 129 -15.45 -15.72 -6.02
N LYS A 130 -16.71 -15.34 -6.31
CA LYS A 130 -16.99 -14.16 -7.14
C LYS A 130 -16.50 -12.86 -6.51
N ALA A 131 -16.68 -12.69 -5.20
CA ALA A 131 -16.18 -11.53 -4.49
C ALA A 131 -14.65 -11.49 -4.47
N LYS A 132 -14.01 -12.64 -4.25
CA LYS A 132 -12.55 -12.79 -4.25
C LYS A 132 -11.97 -12.45 -5.62
N GLN A 133 -12.55 -12.99 -6.69
CA GLN A 133 -12.14 -12.72 -8.06
C GLN A 133 -12.22 -11.22 -8.39
N ALA A 134 -13.32 -10.56 -8.01
CA ALA A 134 -13.46 -9.11 -8.21
C ALA A 134 -12.37 -8.29 -7.51
N LEU A 135 -11.92 -8.69 -6.31
CA LEU A 135 -10.79 -8.05 -5.62
C LEU A 135 -9.46 -8.33 -6.34
N LEU A 136 -9.22 -9.57 -6.77
CA LEU A 136 -8.00 -9.95 -7.48
C LEU A 136 -7.88 -9.18 -8.81
N ASP A 137 -8.97 -9.06 -9.56
CA ASP A 137 -9.02 -8.31 -10.81
C ASP A 137 -8.80 -6.80 -10.58
N ALA A 138 -9.41 -6.24 -9.53
CA ALA A 138 -9.24 -4.83 -9.19
C ALA A 138 -7.78 -4.45 -8.85
N TYR A 139 -7.03 -5.37 -8.24
CA TYR A 139 -5.63 -5.16 -7.85
C TYR A 139 -4.63 -5.94 -8.72
N ARG A 140 -5.02 -6.35 -9.93
CA ARG A 140 -4.18 -7.21 -10.81
C ARG A 140 -2.75 -6.68 -11.00
N SER A 141 -2.60 -5.37 -11.19
CA SER A 141 -1.30 -4.69 -11.37
C SER A 141 -0.47 -4.53 -10.08
N ASP A 142 -1.07 -4.84 -8.93
CA ASP A 142 -0.49 -4.75 -7.60
C ASP A 142 -0.32 -6.14 -6.95
N LEU A 143 -0.79 -7.23 -7.58
CA LEU A 143 -0.79 -8.56 -6.98
C LEU A 143 0.60 -9.01 -6.55
N GLU A 144 1.62 -8.76 -7.37
CA GLU A 144 2.98 -9.14 -7.06
C GLU A 144 3.54 -8.38 -5.84
N LEU A 145 3.22 -7.10 -5.74
CA LEU A 145 3.58 -6.27 -4.58
C LEU A 145 2.79 -6.70 -3.34
N LEU A 146 1.49 -6.99 -3.48
CA LEU A 146 0.65 -7.45 -2.38
C LEU A 146 1.09 -8.82 -1.86
N ALA A 147 1.52 -9.71 -2.75
CA ALA A 147 2.12 -11.00 -2.41
C ALA A 147 3.43 -10.80 -1.64
N PHE A 148 4.31 -9.93 -2.13
CA PHE A 148 5.56 -9.56 -1.45
C PHE A 148 5.31 -8.99 -0.04
N MET A 149 4.25 -8.22 0.14
CA MET A 149 3.84 -7.67 1.44
C MET A 149 3.09 -8.68 2.34
N GLY A 150 2.87 -9.92 1.89
CA GLY A 150 2.09 -10.93 2.63
C GLY A 150 0.59 -10.63 2.71
N ARG A 151 0.05 -9.80 1.81
CA ARG A 151 -1.36 -9.34 1.79
C ARG A 151 -2.23 -10.02 0.73
N ALA A 152 -1.61 -10.76 -0.17
CA ALA A 152 -2.28 -11.61 -1.15
C ALA A 152 -1.76 -13.05 -1.01
N PRO A 153 -2.61 -14.06 -1.21
CA PRO A 153 -2.15 -15.44 -1.23
C PRO A 153 -1.22 -15.67 -2.43
N ASN A 154 -0.10 -16.35 -2.20
CA ASN A 154 0.83 -16.82 -3.23
C ASN A 154 0.23 -18.03 -3.97
N VAL A 155 -0.91 -17.84 -4.64
CA VAL A 155 -1.50 -18.92 -5.44
C VAL A 155 -1.06 -18.71 -6.88
N THR A 156 0.09 -19.27 -7.21
CA THR A 156 0.45 -19.58 -8.59
C THR A 156 -0.31 -20.86 -8.94
N LEU A 157 -1.45 -20.75 -9.62
CA LEU A 157 -2.05 -21.92 -10.27
C LEU A 157 -1.09 -22.30 -11.40
N GLN A 158 -0.36 -23.40 -11.22
CA GLN A 158 0.36 -24.10 -12.29
C GLN A 158 -0.64 -24.79 -13.21
#